data_AF-A0A9Q5MVW5-F1
#
_entry.id   AF-A0A9Q5MVW5-F1
#
_cell.length_a   1.000
_cell.length_b   1.000
_cell.length_c   1.000
_cell.angle_alpha   90.00
_cell.angle_beta   90.00
_cell.angle_gamma   90.00
#
_symmetry.space_group_name_H-M   'P 1'
#
loop_
_entity.id
_entity.type
_entity.pdbx_description
1 polymer ?
#
loop_
_entity_poly.entity_id
_entity_poly.type
_entity_poly.pdbx_seq_one_letter_code
_entity_poly.pdbx_strand_id
1 'polypeptide(L)'
;MESKSAVQLYLELLKKTILFEIWLEYEAYLPASLHISKELEFEPVTVPLPLFIKQYAENHNLKIVKPNVSKSERHDGMDWPRAAHSMIGRERMNQLQEAMETVVRENIEGDFIETGVWRGGSCIFMNGFLQANNITDRNVWVADSFEGLPAPNLEQYPKDYGDYLHTFDYLRVSLEQVQENFKKYDLLNDQVKFLKGWFKDTLPTAPIEKIAIARLDGDMYESTMDGLVNLYDKVSKGGYIIIDDYGLPPCAEAVTDFRNQRNLKAPITKIDVFGVYWRKE
;
A
#
# COMPACT_ATOMS: atom_id res chain seq x y z
N MET A 1 16.16 3.82 -29.57
CA MET A 1 16.72 4.35 -28.31
C MET A 1 15.82 5.41 -27.67
N GLU A 2 15.04 6.17 -28.43
CA GLU A 2 14.17 7.24 -27.89
C GLU A 2 12.95 6.77 -27.07
N SER A 3 12.38 5.58 -27.33
CA SER A 3 11.18 5.13 -26.57
C SER A 3 11.47 4.71 -25.13
N LYS A 4 12.66 4.14 -24.86
CA LYS A 4 13.06 3.75 -23.50
C LYS A 4 13.26 4.97 -22.59
N SER A 5 13.68 6.12 -23.13
CA SER A 5 13.80 7.33 -22.31
C SER A 5 12.44 7.94 -21.96
N ALA A 6 11.46 7.94 -22.88
CA ALA A 6 10.13 8.49 -22.62
C ALA A 6 9.36 7.69 -21.55
N VAL A 7 9.37 6.36 -21.65
CA VAL A 7 8.74 5.49 -20.63
C VAL A 7 9.39 5.69 -19.26
N GLN A 8 10.72 5.72 -19.20
CA GLN A 8 11.44 5.95 -17.94
C GLN A 8 11.14 7.33 -17.35
N LEU A 9 11.09 8.39 -18.17
CA LEU A 9 10.71 9.73 -17.73
C LEU A 9 9.27 9.78 -17.22
N TYR A 10 8.34 9.11 -17.89
CA TYR A 10 6.95 9.00 -17.45
C TYR A 10 6.85 8.29 -16.10
N LEU A 11 7.46 7.10 -15.97
CA LEU A 11 7.39 6.33 -14.73
C LEU A 11 8.06 7.07 -13.57
N GLU A 12 9.18 7.74 -13.81
CA GLU A 12 9.83 8.54 -12.79
C GLU A 12 8.99 9.73 -12.34
N LEU A 13 8.37 10.44 -13.29
CA LEU A 13 7.44 11.52 -12.98
C LEU A 13 6.20 11.01 -12.22
N LEU A 14 5.68 9.84 -12.63
CA LEU A 14 4.52 9.22 -12.01
C LEU A 14 4.81 8.89 -10.53
N LYS A 15 5.97 8.28 -10.22
CA LYS A 15 6.42 8.05 -8.83
C LYS A 15 6.49 9.35 -8.03
N LYS A 16 7.19 10.37 -8.55
CA LYS A 16 7.30 11.68 -7.89
C LYS A 16 5.93 12.31 -7.62
N THR A 17 4.99 12.15 -8.54
CA THR A 17 3.64 12.71 -8.44
C THR A 17 2.81 11.96 -7.40
N ILE A 18 2.80 10.63 -7.44
CA ILE A 18 2.07 9.77 -6.51
C ILE A 18 2.56 9.96 -5.07
N LEU A 19 3.88 10.03 -4.89
CA LEU A 19 4.53 10.25 -3.60
C LEU A 19 4.59 11.73 -3.20
N PHE A 20 4.02 12.63 -4.00
CA PHE A 20 3.99 14.07 -3.75
C PHE A 20 5.38 14.72 -3.53
N GLU A 21 6.44 14.12 -4.06
CA GLU A 21 7.83 14.61 -3.91
C GLU A 21 8.07 15.93 -4.65
N ILE A 22 7.27 16.22 -5.69
CA ILE A 22 7.36 17.45 -6.49
C ILE A 22 6.90 18.66 -5.68
N TRP A 23 5.97 18.47 -4.76
CA TRP A 23 5.24 19.52 -4.05
C TRP A 23 5.39 19.41 -2.53
N LEU A 24 6.41 18.68 -2.07
CA LEU A 24 6.58 18.31 -0.67
C LEU A 24 6.57 19.54 0.27
N GLU A 25 7.14 20.67 -0.16
CA GLU A 25 7.14 21.91 0.60
C GLU A 25 5.74 22.49 0.87
N TYR A 26 4.76 22.18 0.01
CA TYR A 26 3.38 22.66 0.17
C TYR A 26 2.60 21.85 1.20
N GLU A 27 3.06 20.63 1.49
CA GLU A 27 2.40 19.73 2.43
C GLU A 27 2.41 20.28 3.86
N ALA A 28 3.44 21.04 4.22
CA ALA A 28 3.55 21.74 5.51
C ALA A 28 2.35 22.65 5.82
N TYR A 29 1.68 23.18 4.79
CA TYR A 29 0.53 24.08 4.91
C TYR A 29 -0.82 23.37 4.87
N LEU A 30 -0.85 22.08 4.56
CA LEU A 30 -2.09 21.31 4.53
C LEU A 30 -2.55 20.98 5.96
N PRO A 31 -3.87 20.97 6.24
CA PRO A 31 -4.38 20.60 7.55
C PRO A 31 -3.92 19.21 7.98
N ALA A 32 -3.48 19.11 9.23
CA ALA A 32 -3.31 17.87 9.95
C ALA A 32 -4.67 17.22 10.23
N SER A 33 -4.72 15.89 10.24
CA SER A 33 -5.92 15.18 10.72
C SER A 33 -6.00 15.29 12.24
N LEU A 34 -7.20 15.27 12.80
CA LEU A 34 -7.39 15.38 14.26
C LEU A 34 -7.83 14.04 14.83
N HIS A 35 -7.00 13.43 15.67
CA HIS A 35 -7.25 12.14 16.29
C HIS A 35 -7.11 12.20 17.81
N ILE A 36 -7.73 11.25 18.50
CA ILE A 36 -7.68 11.12 19.96
C ILE A 36 -6.90 9.84 20.28
N SER A 37 -5.60 9.96 20.53
CA SER A 37 -4.77 8.85 21.02
C SER A 37 -3.66 9.36 21.93
N LYS A 38 -3.01 8.43 22.65
CA LYS A 38 -2.04 8.76 23.69
C LYS A 38 -0.57 8.61 23.32
N GLU A 39 -0.19 7.88 22.28
CA GLU A 39 1.20 7.80 21.82
C GLU A 39 1.23 7.05 20.49
N LEU A 40 2.13 7.45 19.58
CA LEU A 40 2.53 6.72 18.39
C LEU A 40 4.06 6.72 18.37
N GLU A 41 4.68 5.60 17.96
CA GLU A 41 6.12 5.52 17.75
C GLU A 41 6.57 6.18 16.44
N PHE A 42 5.63 6.38 15.51
CA PHE A 42 5.85 7.07 14.22
C PHE A 42 5.37 8.53 14.28
N GLU A 43 5.74 9.33 13.29
CA GLU A 43 5.33 10.73 13.17
C GLU A 43 4.01 10.86 12.37
N PRO A 44 2.81 10.66 12.98
CA PRO A 44 1.59 10.77 12.22
C PRO A 44 1.35 12.21 11.79
N VAL A 45 0.48 12.38 10.80
CA VAL A 45 -0.14 13.68 10.53
C VAL A 45 -1.27 14.00 11.50
N THR A 46 -1.51 13.14 12.47
CA THR A 46 -2.52 13.38 13.48
C THR A 46 -1.94 14.17 14.64
N VAL A 47 -2.59 15.27 15.01
CA VAL A 47 -2.23 15.97 16.25
C VAL A 47 -3.14 15.44 17.36
N PRO A 48 -2.59 14.74 18.38
CA PRO A 48 -3.39 14.31 19.52
C PRO A 48 -3.81 15.54 20.30
N LEU A 49 -5.12 15.74 20.45
CA LEU A 49 -5.66 16.90 21.16
C LEU A 49 -6.78 16.48 22.10
N PRO A 50 -6.87 17.11 23.28
CA PRO A 50 -8.08 17.04 24.10
C PRO A 50 -9.32 17.40 23.28
N LEU A 51 -10.43 16.69 23.53
CA LEU A 51 -11.68 16.85 22.78
C LEU A 51 -12.16 18.31 22.71
N PHE A 52 -11.98 19.08 23.78
CA PHE A 52 -12.37 20.50 23.82
C PHE A 52 -11.55 21.37 22.85
N ILE A 53 -10.28 21.05 22.59
CA ILE A 53 -9.45 21.79 21.62
C ILE A 53 -9.89 21.44 20.19
N LYS A 54 -10.18 20.17 19.92
CA LYS A 54 -10.73 19.72 18.63
C LYS A 54 -12.05 20.44 18.33
N GLN A 55 -13.00 20.42 19.28
CA GLN A 55 -14.28 21.12 19.15
C GLN A 55 -14.11 22.62 18.99
N TYR A 56 -13.19 23.24 19.73
CA TYR A 56 -12.91 24.67 19.59
C TYR A 56 -12.39 25.01 18.19
N ALA A 57 -11.43 24.24 17.66
CA ALA A 57 -10.87 24.46 16.33
C ALA A 57 -11.94 24.30 15.23
N GLU A 58 -12.79 23.27 15.34
CA GLU A 58 -13.91 23.03 14.43
C GLU A 58 -14.92 24.18 14.47
N ASN A 59 -15.34 24.61 15.66
CA ASN A 59 -16.32 25.68 15.85
C ASN A 59 -15.83 27.06 15.36
N HIS A 60 -14.52 27.28 15.28
CA HIS A 60 -13.91 28.54 14.86
C HIS A 60 -13.27 28.47 13.46
N ASN A 61 -13.52 27.39 12.71
CA ASN A 61 -12.93 27.16 11.38
C ASN A 61 -11.39 27.28 11.36
N LEU A 62 -10.74 26.86 12.45
CA LEU A 62 -9.28 26.81 12.55
C LEU A 62 -8.77 25.47 12.03
N LYS A 63 -7.63 25.50 11.34
CA LYS A 63 -6.91 24.30 10.89
C LYS A 63 -5.58 24.22 11.60
N ILE A 64 -5.28 23.03 12.12
CA ILE A 64 -4.00 22.75 12.74
C ILE A 64 -3.09 22.18 11.66
N VAL A 65 -1.85 22.64 11.63
CA VAL A 65 -0.83 22.19 10.68
C VAL A 65 0.37 21.69 11.47
N LYS A 66 1.02 20.64 10.98
CA LYS A 66 2.35 20.22 11.44
C LYS A 66 3.37 20.66 10.38
N PRO A 67 4.25 21.63 10.65
CA PRO A 67 5.02 22.31 9.61
C PRO A 67 6.22 21.49 9.10
N ASN A 68 6.60 20.43 9.82
CA ASN A 68 7.75 19.61 9.44
C ASN A 68 7.30 18.53 8.46
N VAL A 69 7.93 18.51 7.29
CA VAL A 69 7.81 17.44 6.29
C VAL A 69 9.22 17.05 5.91
N SER A 70 9.60 15.80 6.18
CA SER A 70 10.95 15.31 5.92
C SER A 70 11.05 14.63 4.56
N LYS A 71 12.04 15.07 3.76
CA LYS A 71 12.37 14.40 2.50
C LYS A 71 12.87 12.98 2.71
N SER A 72 13.64 12.73 3.78
CA SER A 72 14.15 11.39 4.07
C SER A 72 13.04 10.47 4.53
N GLU A 73 12.12 10.94 5.38
CA GLU A 73 10.99 10.12 5.80
C GLU A 73 10.09 9.78 4.60
N ARG A 74 9.81 10.74 3.71
CA ARG A 74 9.09 10.46 2.45
C ARG A 74 9.81 9.45 1.57
N HIS A 75 11.13 9.58 1.47
CA HIS A 75 11.97 8.67 0.69
C HIS A 75 11.88 7.24 1.23
N ASP A 76 11.93 7.08 2.55
CA ASP A 76 11.93 5.78 3.24
C ASP A 76 10.50 5.27 3.54
N GLY A 77 9.47 6.06 3.21
CA GLY A 77 8.06 5.79 3.47
C GLY A 77 7.73 5.70 4.96
N MET A 78 8.39 6.54 5.76
CA MET A 78 8.27 6.63 7.21
C MET A 78 7.39 7.78 7.69
N ASP A 79 6.80 8.52 6.77
CA ASP A 79 5.79 9.53 7.07
C ASP A 79 4.41 9.11 6.58
N TRP A 80 3.39 9.73 7.15
CA TRP A 80 2.02 9.63 6.64
C TRP A 80 1.76 10.87 5.78
N PRO A 81 1.53 10.77 4.46
CA PRO A 81 1.35 11.96 3.63
C PRO A 81 -0.07 12.55 3.69
N ARG A 82 -0.20 13.86 3.92
CA ARG A 82 -1.47 14.59 3.80
C ARG A 82 -2.07 14.52 2.41
N ALA A 83 -1.24 14.66 1.37
CA ALA A 83 -1.70 14.80 -0.01
C ALA A 83 -1.29 13.66 -0.95
N ALA A 84 -0.20 12.95 -0.67
CA ALA A 84 0.25 11.88 -1.54
C ALA A 84 -0.81 10.78 -1.68
N HIS A 85 -0.84 10.10 -2.81
CA HIS A 85 -1.76 8.99 -3.05
C HIS A 85 -1.17 7.64 -2.61
N SER A 86 0.09 7.60 -2.17
CA SER A 86 0.73 6.44 -1.54
C SER A 86 1.66 6.89 -0.42
N MET A 87 1.80 6.06 0.61
CA MET A 87 2.70 6.29 1.76
C MET A 87 3.91 5.36 1.79
N ILE A 88 4.07 4.51 0.77
CA ILE A 88 5.07 3.44 0.75
C ILE A 88 6.51 3.99 0.56
N GLY A 89 6.62 5.26 0.18
CA GLY A 89 7.90 5.92 -0.07
C GLY A 89 8.59 5.51 -1.36
N ARG A 90 9.77 6.09 -1.57
CA ARG A 90 10.54 5.97 -2.80
C ARG A 90 11.18 4.60 -2.96
N GLU A 91 11.75 4.05 -1.89
CA GLU A 91 12.46 2.76 -1.94
C GLU A 91 11.51 1.61 -2.33
N ARG A 92 10.35 1.49 -1.66
CA ARG A 92 9.34 0.47 -2.01
C ARG A 92 8.72 0.70 -3.39
N MET A 93 8.51 1.95 -3.82
CA MET A 93 8.03 2.23 -5.17
C MET A 93 9.05 1.85 -6.26
N ASN A 94 10.35 2.05 -6.00
CA ASN A 94 11.42 1.61 -6.90
C ASN A 94 11.51 0.08 -6.96
N GLN A 95 11.39 -0.60 -5.81
CA GLN A 95 11.38 -2.06 -5.79
C GLN A 95 10.16 -2.64 -6.51
N LEU A 96 8.99 -2.03 -6.35
CA LEU A 96 7.79 -2.42 -7.09
C LEU A 96 8.00 -2.27 -8.61
N GLN A 97 8.64 -1.19 -9.05
CA GLN A 97 9.04 -1.04 -10.45
C GLN A 97 9.99 -2.15 -10.91
N GLU A 98 11.01 -2.47 -10.13
CA GLU A 98 11.97 -3.54 -10.45
C GLU A 98 11.29 -4.91 -10.55
N ALA A 99 10.35 -5.20 -9.65
CA ALA A 99 9.54 -6.42 -9.69
C ALA A 99 8.72 -6.48 -11.00
N MET A 100 8.03 -5.40 -11.37
CA MET A 100 7.24 -5.30 -12.61
C MET A 100 8.12 -5.47 -13.86
N GLU A 101 9.25 -4.78 -13.93
CA GLU A 101 10.22 -4.92 -15.02
C GLU A 101 10.75 -6.36 -15.13
N THR A 102 10.99 -7.01 -13.99
CA THR A 102 11.51 -8.37 -13.94
C THR A 102 10.48 -9.40 -14.39
N VAL A 103 9.24 -9.34 -13.88
CA VAL A 103 8.20 -10.30 -14.29
C VAL A 103 7.85 -10.18 -15.77
N VAL A 104 7.88 -8.95 -16.32
CA VAL A 104 7.70 -8.74 -17.77
C VAL A 104 8.89 -9.28 -18.55
N ARG A 105 10.12 -8.93 -18.16
CA ARG A 105 11.34 -9.40 -18.84
C ARG A 105 11.46 -10.92 -18.87
N GLU A 106 11.05 -11.58 -17.80
CA GLU A 106 11.11 -13.04 -17.65
C GLU A 106 9.82 -13.75 -18.11
N ASN A 107 8.83 -13.02 -18.64
CA ASN A 107 7.54 -13.54 -19.09
C ASN A 107 6.80 -14.35 -18.01
N ILE A 108 6.88 -13.92 -16.75
CA ILE A 108 6.15 -14.55 -15.64
C ILE A 108 4.67 -14.19 -15.80
N GLU A 109 3.82 -15.17 -16.06
CA GLU A 109 2.39 -14.97 -16.28
C GLU A 109 1.66 -14.50 -15.01
N GLY A 110 0.58 -13.73 -15.19
CA GLY A 110 -0.36 -13.39 -14.12
C GLY A 110 -0.55 -11.90 -13.89
N ASP A 111 -1.61 -11.58 -13.18
CA ASP A 111 -2.01 -10.21 -12.83
C ASP A 111 -1.14 -9.63 -11.72
N PHE A 112 -1.30 -8.34 -11.46
CA PHE A 112 -0.76 -7.67 -10.28
C PHE A 112 -1.89 -7.48 -9.27
N ILE A 113 -1.60 -7.68 -7.99
CA ILE A 113 -2.56 -7.41 -6.91
C ILE A 113 -1.87 -6.71 -5.74
N GLU A 114 -2.60 -5.80 -5.13
CA GLU A 114 -2.29 -5.21 -3.84
C GLU A 114 -3.44 -5.44 -2.86
N THR A 115 -3.13 -5.88 -1.64
CA THR A 115 -4.10 -6.04 -0.54
C THR A 115 -3.81 -5.00 0.53
N GLY A 116 -4.64 -3.97 0.58
CA GLY A 116 -4.44 -2.76 1.37
C GLY A 116 -3.82 -1.68 0.49
N VAL A 117 -4.65 -0.75 0.02
CA VAL A 117 -4.30 0.20 -1.05
C VAL A 117 -4.36 1.65 -0.59
N TRP A 118 -5.05 1.92 0.53
CA TRP A 118 -5.28 3.27 1.04
C TRP A 118 -5.84 4.20 -0.06
N ARG A 119 -5.05 5.18 -0.54
CA ARG A 119 -5.43 6.11 -1.62
C ARG A 119 -5.18 5.58 -3.03
N GLY A 120 -4.64 4.37 -3.15
CA GLY A 120 -4.47 3.60 -4.40
C GLY A 120 -3.20 3.89 -5.18
N GLY A 121 -2.25 4.67 -4.65
CA GLY A 121 -1.13 5.19 -5.42
C GLY A 121 -0.19 4.12 -6.00
N SER A 122 0.11 3.06 -5.28
CA SER A 122 0.90 1.94 -5.79
C SER A 122 0.17 1.18 -6.89
N CYS A 123 -1.13 0.92 -6.76
CA CYS A 123 -1.94 0.37 -7.85
C CYS A 123 -2.03 1.31 -9.08
N ILE A 124 -2.12 2.63 -8.87
CA ILE A 124 -2.04 3.64 -9.94
C ILE A 124 -0.70 3.51 -10.67
N PHE A 125 0.40 3.37 -9.92
CA PHE A 125 1.73 3.15 -10.50
C PHE A 125 1.81 1.85 -11.29
N MET A 126 1.25 0.75 -10.76
CA MET A 126 1.17 -0.54 -11.48
C MET A 126 0.45 -0.39 -12.82
N ASN A 127 -0.73 0.26 -12.85
CA ASN A 127 -1.45 0.43 -14.12
C ASN A 127 -0.70 1.38 -15.06
N GLY A 128 -0.12 2.47 -14.54
CA GLY A 128 0.71 3.38 -15.33
C GLY A 128 1.89 2.67 -15.99
N PHE A 129 2.52 1.71 -15.29
CA PHE A 129 3.54 0.84 -15.85
C PHE A 129 3.01 -0.03 -17.00
N LEU A 130 1.84 -0.66 -16.85
CA LEU A 130 1.23 -1.44 -17.92
C LEU A 130 0.92 -0.59 -19.15
N GLN A 131 0.31 0.58 -18.96
CA GLN A 131 -0.05 1.50 -20.05
C GLN A 131 1.20 2.02 -20.78
N ALA A 132 2.22 2.47 -20.05
CA ALA A 132 3.45 3.00 -20.64
C ALA A 132 4.22 1.97 -21.47
N ASN A 133 4.07 0.67 -21.14
CA ASN A 133 4.70 -0.43 -21.86
C ASN A 133 3.76 -1.14 -22.85
N ASN A 134 2.53 -0.65 -23.04
CA ASN A 134 1.50 -1.26 -23.90
C ASN A 134 1.17 -2.72 -23.53
N ILE A 135 1.18 -3.04 -22.24
CA ILE A 135 0.88 -4.37 -21.73
C ILE A 135 -0.63 -4.45 -21.47
N THR A 136 -1.32 -5.32 -22.21
CA THR A 136 -2.80 -5.42 -22.22
C THR A 136 -3.33 -6.76 -21.73
N ASP A 137 -2.44 -7.71 -21.44
CA ASP A 137 -2.74 -9.09 -21.05
C ASP A 137 -2.68 -9.33 -19.53
N ARG A 138 -2.71 -8.25 -18.72
CA ARG A 138 -2.66 -8.28 -17.25
C ARG A 138 -3.61 -7.27 -16.65
N ASN A 139 -4.22 -7.63 -15.54
CA ASN A 139 -5.00 -6.71 -14.71
C ASN A 139 -4.20 -6.22 -13.50
N VAL A 140 -4.64 -5.11 -12.93
CA VAL A 140 -4.27 -4.62 -11.60
C VAL A 140 -5.48 -4.78 -10.70
N TRP A 141 -5.36 -5.64 -9.69
CA TRP A 141 -6.37 -5.88 -8.68
C TRP A 141 -6.12 -4.99 -7.46
N VAL A 142 -7.11 -4.17 -7.16
CA VAL A 142 -7.13 -3.19 -6.08
C VAL A 142 -8.02 -3.74 -4.97
N ALA A 143 -7.44 -4.45 -4.00
CA ALA A 143 -8.17 -5.12 -2.93
C ALA A 143 -8.07 -4.35 -1.61
N ASP A 144 -9.20 -3.88 -1.10
CA ASP A 144 -9.28 -3.10 0.13
C ASP A 144 -10.69 -3.17 0.72
N SER A 145 -10.83 -2.91 2.01
CA SER A 145 -12.15 -2.69 2.61
C SER A 145 -12.80 -1.42 2.06
N PHE A 146 -11.98 -0.44 1.69
CA PHE A 146 -12.34 0.96 1.41
C PHE A 146 -13.03 1.64 2.60
N GLU A 147 -12.79 1.10 3.79
CA GLU A 147 -13.38 1.50 5.06
C GLU A 147 -12.32 1.60 6.17
N GLY A 148 -11.03 1.47 5.83
CA GLY A 148 -9.90 1.42 6.78
C GLY A 148 -9.67 0.02 7.35
N LEU A 149 -8.92 -0.07 8.45
CA LEU A 149 -8.61 -1.36 9.07
C LEU A 149 -9.80 -1.93 9.87
N PRO A 150 -9.92 -3.26 9.98
CA PRO A 150 -10.89 -3.88 10.89
C PRO A 150 -10.42 -3.74 12.35
N ALA A 151 -11.37 -3.78 13.29
CA ALA A 151 -11.00 -3.95 14.69
C ALA A 151 -10.36 -5.34 14.88
N PRO A 152 -9.28 -5.47 15.69
CA PRO A 152 -8.60 -6.75 15.89
C PRO A 152 -9.52 -7.85 16.43
N ASN A 153 -9.54 -9.00 15.75
CA ASN A 153 -10.22 -10.20 16.22
C ASN A 153 -9.30 -11.00 17.16
N LEU A 154 -9.19 -10.56 18.41
CA LEU A 154 -8.27 -11.15 19.39
C LEU A 154 -8.60 -12.59 19.80
N GLU A 155 -9.84 -13.05 19.57
CA GLU A 155 -10.21 -14.45 19.84
C GLU A 155 -9.54 -15.40 18.84
N GLN A 156 -9.46 -15.00 17.58
CA GLN A 156 -8.88 -15.79 16.50
C GLN A 156 -7.40 -15.47 16.26
N TYR A 157 -7.04 -14.19 16.40
CA TYR A 157 -5.73 -13.64 16.09
C TYR A 157 -5.21 -12.79 17.27
N PRO A 158 -4.83 -13.43 18.39
CA PRO A 158 -4.33 -12.73 19.58
C PRO A 158 -3.05 -11.93 19.33
N LYS A 159 -2.34 -12.21 18.22
CA LYS A 159 -1.11 -11.51 17.81
C LYS A 159 -1.36 -10.07 17.37
N ASP A 160 -2.60 -9.72 17.03
CA ASP A 160 -3.01 -8.35 16.73
C ASP A 160 -3.36 -7.53 18.00
N TYR A 161 -3.02 -8.06 19.18
CA TYR A 161 -3.22 -7.34 20.43
C TYR A 161 -2.51 -5.99 20.43
N GLY A 162 -3.27 -4.95 20.79
CA GLY A 162 -2.75 -3.59 20.87
C GLY A 162 -2.76 -2.85 19.54
N ASP A 163 -3.23 -3.44 18.43
CA ASP A 163 -3.53 -2.65 17.23
C ASP A 163 -4.74 -1.73 17.47
N TYR A 164 -4.57 -0.47 17.09
CA TYR A 164 -5.61 0.56 17.13
C TYR A 164 -5.69 1.36 15.83
N LEU A 165 -5.06 0.90 14.75
CA LEU A 165 -5.00 1.60 13.47
C LEU A 165 -6.40 1.76 12.84
N HIS A 166 -7.33 0.83 13.11
CA HIS A 166 -8.74 0.94 12.74
C HIS A 166 -9.45 2.20 13.30
N THR A 167 -8.90 2.85 14.32
CA THR A 167 -9.48 4.07 14.91
C THR A 167 -9.10 5.34 14.15
N PHE A 168 -8.22 5.26 13.16
CA PHE A 168 -7.75 6.40 12.38
C PHE A 168 -8.62 6.63 11.14
N ASP A 169 -9.42 7.68 11.16
CA ASP A 169 -10.19 8.14 9.98
C ASP A 169 -9.30 8.41 8.76
N TYR A 170 -8.04 8.78 8.98
CA TYR A 170 -7.04 9.00 7.93
C TYR A 170 -6.81 7.78 7.03
N LEU A 171 -6.96 6.57 7.57
CA LEU A 171 -6.80 5.31 6.85
C LEU A 171 -8.09 4.87 6.15
N ARG A 172 -9.22 5.56 6.38
CA ARG A 172 -10.51 5.26 5.76
C ARG A 172 -10.67 6.02 4.44
N VAL A 173 -10.35 5.36 3.33
CA VAL A 173 -10.50 5.93 1.97
C VAL A 173 -11.53 5.13 1.19
N SER A 174 -12.59 5.79 0.73
CA SER A 174 -13.68 5.11 0.02
C SER A 174 -13.27 4.67 -1.40
N LEU A 175 -13.97 3.67 -1.93
CA LEU A 175 -13.76 3.15 -3.29
C LEU A 175 -13.89 4.28 -4.32
N GLU A 176 -14.88 5.15 -4.15
CA GLU A 176 -15.13 6.28 -5.03
C GLU A 176 -13.93 7.24 -5.00
N GLN A 177 -13.35 7.49 -3.84
CA GLN A 177 -12.15 8.34 -3.73
C GLN A 177 -10.94 7.69 -4.39
N VAL A 178 -10.74 6.39 -4.25
CA VAL A 178 -9.68 5.66 -4.96
C VAL A 178 -9.89 5.74 -6.46
N GLN A 179 -11.11 5.50 -6.96
CA GLN A 179 -11.46 5.63 -8.37
C GLN A 179 -11.21 7.05 -8.90
N GLU A 180 -11.60 8.08 -8.15
CA GLU A 180 -11.29 9.48 -8.50
C GLU A 180 -9.78 9.73 -8.55
N ASN A 181 -9.00 9.12 -7.64
CA ASN A 181 -7.55 9.22 -7.71
C ASN A 181 -7.01 8.60 -9.00
N PHE A 182 -7.45 7.41 -9.42
CA PHE A 182 -7.07 6.83 -10.72
C PHE A 182 -7.43 7.76 -11.89
N LYS A 183 -8.63 8.37 -11.89
CA LYS A 183 -9.07 9.30 -12.94
C LYS A 183 -8.19 10.54 -13.07
N LYS A 184 -7.63 11.06 -11.97
CA LYS A 184 -6.69 12.21 -12.02
C LYS A 184 -5.44 11.92 -12.86
N TYR A 185 -5.08 10.65 -13.03
CA TYR A 185 -3.94 10.22 -13.84
C TYR A 185 -4.34 9.68 -15.23
N ASP A 186 -5.63 9.67 -15.57
CA ASP A 186 -6.16 9.00 -16.76
C ASP A 186 -5.83 7.49 -16.80
N LEU A 187 -5.81 6.86 -15.61
CA LEU A 187 -5.45 5.45 -15.43
C LEU A 187 -6.59 4.60 -14.88
N LEU A 188 -7.83 5.08 -14.91
CA LEU A 188 -9.00 4.25 -14.62
C LEU A 188 -9.49 3.61 -15.93
N ASN A 189 -9.11 2.37 -16.19
CA ASN A 189 -9.44 1.64 -17.42
C ASN A 189 -9.86 0.19 -17.11
N ASP A 190 -10.16 -0.59 -18.16
CA ASP A 190 -10.65 -1.97 -18.02
C ASP A 190 -9.66 -2.93 -17.37
N GLN A 191 -8.36 -2.62 -17.32
CA GLN A 191 -7.36 -3.46 -16.63
C GLN A 191 -7.37 -3.24 -15.11
N VAL A 192 -8.05 -2.21 -14.60
CA VAL A 192 -8.16 -1.95 -13.15
C VAL A 192 -9.42 -2.62 -12.60
N LYS A 193 -9.23 -3.59 -11.69
CA LYS A 193 -10.32 -4.37 -11.09
C LYS A 193 -10.33 -4.14 -9.58
N PHE A 194 -11.49 -3.88 -8.99
CA PHE A 194 -11.63 -3.59 -7.56
C PHE A 194 -12.24 -4.78 -6.81
N LEU A 195 -11.66 -5.12 -5.67
CA LEU A 195 -12.21 -6.09 -4.71
C LEU A 195 -12.55 -5.32 -3.43
N LYS A 196 -13.81 -4.91 -3.29
CA LYS A 196 -14.31 -4.16 -2.13
C LYS A 196 -14.79 -5.10 -1.04
N GLY A 197 -14.15 -5.02 0.13
CA GLY A 197 -14.52 -5.76 1.33
C GLY A 197 -13.29 -6.28 2.06
N TRP A 198 -13.52 -6.97 3.19
CA TRP A 198 -12.43 -7.55 3.96
C TRP A 198 -11.72 -8.66 3.19
N PHE A 199 -10.44 -8.87 3.46
CA PHE A 199 -9.63 -9.86 2.73
C PHE A 199 -10.18 -11.28 2.87
N LYS A 200 -10.55 -11.70 4.10
CA LYS A 200 -11.26 -12.97 4.35
C LYS A 200 -12.54 -13.18 3.53
N ASP A 201 -13.23 -12.12 3.14
CA ASP A 201 -14.49 -12.21 2.41
C ASP A 201 -14.28 -12.18 0.89
N THR A 202 -13.27 -11.42 0.43
CA THR A 202 -13.08 -11.11 -0.99
C THR A 202 -12.02 -12.00 -1.66
N LEU A 203 -10.90 -12.28 -1.00
CA LEU A 203 -9.78 -13.00 -1.62
C LEU A 203 -10.07 -14.49 -1.92
N PRO A 204 -10.83 -15.26 -1.10
CA PRO A 204 -11.08 -16.66 -1.39
C PRO A 204 -11.81 -16.90 -2.72
N THR A 205 -12.70 -15.98 -3.09
CA THR A 205 -13.53 -16.08 -4.31
C THR A 205 -13.12 -15.09 -5.40
N ALA A 206 -12.02 -14.34 -5.20
CA ALA A 206 -11.51 -13.39 -6.17
C ALA A 206 -11.23 -14.11 -7.51
N PRO A 207 -11.80 -13.62 -8.64
CA PRO A 207 -11.71 -14.26 -9.96
C PRO A 207 -10.35 -13.99 -10.62
N ILE A 208 -9.29 -14.44 -9.95
CA ILE A 208 -7.89 -14.28 -10.32
C ILE A 208 -7.29 -15.68 -10.49
N GLU A 209 -6.81 -15.98 -11.69
CA GLU A 209 -6.25 -17.30 -12.00
C GLU A 209 -4.76 -17.38 -11.68
N LYS A 210 -3.98 -16.37 -12.09
CA LYS A 210 -2.53 -16.30 -11.90
C LYS A 210 -2.12 -14.90 -11.47
N ILE A 211 -1.12 -14.83 -10.61
CA ILE A 211 -0.55 -13.59 -10.09
C ILE A 211 0.95 -13.56 -10.37
N ALA A 212 1.43 -12.50 -11.00
CA ALA A 212 2.87 -12.28 -11.16
C ALA A 212 3.47 -11.49 -9.98
N ILE A 213 2.68 -10.59 -9.38
CA ILE A 213 3.08 -9.80 -8.21
C ILE A 213 1.92 -9.74 -7.22
N ALA A 214 2.14 -10.24 -6.02
CA ALA A 214 1.27 -10.02 -4.86
C ALA A 214 1.98 -9.07 -3.88
N ARG A 215 1.44 -7.87 -3.70
CA ARG A 215 1.90 -6.91 -2.69
C ARG A 215 0.92 -6.89 -1.51
N LEU A 216 1.39 -7.23 -0.32
CA LEU A 216 0.59 -7.33 0.89
C LEU A 216 0.98 -6.18 1.82
N ASP A 217 0.02 -5.31 2.12
CA ASP A 217 0.20 -4.02 2.83
C ASP A 217 -1.03 -3.77 3.70
N GLY A 218 -1.25 -4.70 4.64
CA GLY A 218 -2.47 -4.78 5.45
C GLY A 218 -2.21 -4.69 6.96
N ASP A 219 -0.97 -4.37 7.35
CA ASP A 219 -0.43 -4.19 8.70
C ASP A 219 -0.49 -5.40 9.65
N MET A 220 -1.69 -5.98 9.80
CA MET A 220 -2.05 -6.93 10.82
C MET A 220 -1.63 -8.37 10.48
N TYR A 221 -1.52 -9.21 11.51
CA TYR A 221 -1.36 -10.65 11.37
C TYR A 221 -2.55 -11.25 10.59
N GLU A 222 -3.81 -10.93 10.98
CA GLU A 222 -5.02 -11.41 10.27
C GLU A 222 -4.96 -11.06 8.78
N SER A 223 -4.75 -9.78 8.45
CA SER A 223 -4.68 -9.28 7.07
C SER A 223 -3.59 -9.96 6.25
N THR A 224 -2.39 -10.09 6.83
CA THR A 224 -1.24 -10.71 6.17
C THR A 224 -1.49 -12.20 5.91
N MET A 225 -2.07 -12.91 6.89
CA MET A 225 -2.40 -14.33 6.76
C MET A 225 -3.50 -14.55 5.71
N ASP A 226 -4.57 -13.74 5.72
CA ASP A 226 -5.63 -13.80 4.71
C ASP A 226 -5.05 -13.59 3.29
N GLY A 227 -4.16 -12.61 3.12
CA GLY A 227 -3.46 -12.37 1.86
C GLY A 227 -2.63 -13.58 1.42
N LEU A 228 -1.77 -14.10 2.29
CA LEU A 228 -0.88 -15.23 1.97
C LEU A 228 -1.66 -16.52 1.67
N VAL A 229 -2.62 -16.88 2.51
CA VAL A 229 -3.40 -18.13 2.37
C VAL A 229 -4.18 -18.15 1.06
N ASN A 230 -4.77 -17.03 0.65
CA ASN A 230 -5.64 -16.98 -0.52
C ASN A 230 -4.91 -16.68 -1.83
N LEU A 231 -3.76 -15.99 -1.78
CA LEU A 231 -3.07 -15.53 -2.99
C LEU A 231 -1.81 -16.32 -3.31
N TYR A 232 -1.08 -16.86 -2.32
CA TYR A 232 0.24 -17.45 -2.55
C TYR A 232 0.22 -18.57 -3.59
N ASP A 233 -0.79 -19.44 -3.57
CA ASP A 233 -0.90 -20.56 -4.51
C ASP A 233 -1.23 -20.10 -5.94
N LYS A 234 -1.87 -18.93 -6.10
CA LYS A 234 -2.11 -18.27 -7.39
C LYS A 234 -0.88 -17.53 -7.92
N VAL A 235 0.12 -17.25 -7.09
CA VAL A 235 1.37 -16.63 -7.56
C VAL A 235 2.12 -17.60 -8.48
N SER A 236 2.50 -17.13 -9.67
CA SER A 236 3.27 -17.91 -10.63
C SER A 236 4.69 -18.16 -10.12
N LYS A 237 5.30 -19.28 -10.53
CA LYS A 237 6.73 -19.53 -10.30
C LYS A 237 7.55 -18.38 -10.90
N GLY A 238 8.51 -17.86 -10.15
CA GLY A 238 9.27 -16.65 -10.47
C GLY A 238 8.55 -15.34 -10.14
N GLY A 239 7.27 -15.37 -9.76
CA GLY A 239 6.50 -14.22 -9.32
C GLY A 239 6.95 -13.70 -7.95
N TYR A 240 6.55 -12.47 -7.64
CA TYR A 240 6.95 -11.77 -6.43
C TYR A 240 5.85 -11.82 -5.37
N ILE A 241 6.27 -12.05 -4.13
CA ILE A 241 5.47 -11.76 -2.93
C ILE A 241 6.20 -10.65 -2.19
N ILE A 242 5.58 -9.49 -2.11
CA ILE A 242 6.10 -8.29 -1.45
C ILE A 242 5.29 -8.11 -0.16
N ILE A 243 5.97 -7.95 0.97
CA ILE A 243 5.37 -7.69 2.27
C ILE A 243 5.83 -6.30 2.69
N ASP A 244 4.89 -5.36 2.75
CA ASP A 244 5.23 -3.97 3.08
C ASP A 244 5.56 -3.78 4.56
N ASP A 245 4.76 -4.43 5.40
CA ASP A 245 4.75 -4.19 6.84
C ASP A 245 5.60 -5.19 7.62
N TYR A 246 6.62 -5.79 7.01
CA TYR A 246 7.45 -6.79 7.71
C TYR A 246 8.21 -6.20 8.90
N GLY A 247 8.35 -4.88 8.97
CA GLY A 247 8.83 -4.17 10.16
C GLY A 247 7.88 -4.25 11.36
N LEU A 248 6.58 -4.51 11.14
CA LEU A 248 5.60 -4.72 12.20
C LEU A 248 5.67 -6.15 12.74
N PRO A 249 5.83 -6.36 14.06
CA PRO A 249 5.93 -7.70 14.62
C PRO A 249 4.77 -8.64 14.27
N PRO A 250 3.48 -8.23 14.31
CA PRO A 250 2.36 -9.12 13.95
C PRO A 250 2.44 -9.59 12.48
N CYS A 251 2.74 -8.70 11.54
CA CYS A 251 2.94 -9.05 10.13
C CYS A 251 4.14 -10.00 9.94
N ALA A 252 5.28 -9.69 10.54
CA ALA A 252 6.48 -10.54 10.46
C ALA A 252 6.23 -11.95 11.00
N GLU A 253 5.45 -12.06 12.08
CA GLU A 253 5.01 -13.34 12.62
C GLU A 253 4.08 -14.10 11.67
N ALA A 254 3.11 -13.44 11.03
CA ALA A 254 2.24 -14.07 10.03
C ALA A 254 3.04 -14.65 8.85
N VAL A 255 4.00 -13.88 8.33
CA VAL A 255 4.92 -14.34 7.29
C VAL A 255 5.72 -15.55 7.75
N THR A 256 6.24 -15.51 8.98
CA THR A 256 7.03 -16.61 9.57
C THR A 256 6.19 -17.88 9.71
N ASP A 257 4.99 -17.78 10.29
CA ASP A 257 4.09 -18.92 10.51
C ASP A 257 3.65 -19.55 9.19
N PHE A 258 3.21 -18.74 8.22
CA PHE A 258 2.82 -19.22 6.90
C PHE A 258 3.97 -19.96 6.20
N ARG A 259 5.17 -19.37 6.19
CA ARG A 259 6.34 -19.97 5.56
C ARG A 259 6.78 -21.26 6.24
N ASN A 260 6.71 -21.33 7.57
CA ASN A 260 7.01 -22.54 8.33
C ASN A 260 5.99 -23.65 8.02
N GLN A 261 4.70 -23.34 8.03
CA GLN A 261 3.63 -24.28 7.70
C GLN A 261 3.79 -24.86 6.28
N ARG A 262 4.23 -24.03 5.32
CA ARG A 262 4.44 -24.40 3.92
C ARG A 262 5.85 -24.89 3.61
N ASN A 263 6.73 -24.96 4.61
CA ASN A 263 8.15 -25.32 4.48
C ASN A 263 8.92 -24.50 3.42
N LEU A 264 8.59 -23.21 3.26
CA LEU A 264 9.19 -22.35 2.23
C LEU A 264 10.64 -22.00 2.58
N LYS A 265 11.54 -22.19 1.60
CA LYS A 265 12.99 -21.95 1.76
C LYS A 265 13.52 -20.77 0.95
N ALA A 266 12.73 -20.24 0.02
CA ALA A 266 13.08 -19.07 -0.79
C ALA A 266 13.56 -17.90 0.11
N PRO A 267 14.72 -17.28 -0.16
CA PRO A 267 15.27 -16.23 0.69
C PRO A 267 14.39 -14.99 0.71
N ILE A 268 14.28 -14.35 1.88
CA ILE A 268 13.64 -13.04 2.05
C ILE A 268 14.70 -11.96 1.81
N THR A 269 14.40 -11.04 0.91
CA THR A 269 15.25 -9.88 0.59
C THR A 269 14.63 -8.62 1.19
N LYS A 270 15.42 -7.83 1.90
CA LYS A 270 14.99 -6.54 2.43
C LYS A 270 14.89 -5.50 1.31
N ILE A 271 13.86 -4.67 1.37
CA ILE A 271 13.68 -3.49 0.52
C ILE A 271 14.29 -2.29 1.26
N ASP A 272 13.74 -2.01 2.43
CA ASP A 272 14.16 -0.97 3.34
C ASP A 272 14.12 -1.50 4.79
N VAL A 273 13.89 -0.63 5.76
CA VAL A 273 13.77 -0.99 7.18
C VAL A 273 12.42 -1.61 7.55
N PHE A 274 11.42 -1.56 6.66
CA PHE A 274 10.05 -2.05 6.87
C PHE A 274 9.71 -3.19 5.90
N GLY A 275 9.86 -2.96 4.60
CA GLY A 275 9.43 -3.85 3.54
C GLY A 275 10.43 -4.96 3.22
N VAL A 276 9.91 -6.11 2.86
CA VAL A 276 10.67 -7.24 2.31
C VAL A 276 9.96 -7.87 1.13
N TYR A 277 10.64 -8.72 0.39
CA TYR A 277 10.01 -9.56 -0.62
C TYR A 277 10.72 -10.90 -0.76
N TRP A 278 10.07 -11.85 -1.43
CA TRP A 278 10.73 -13.02 -1.99
C TRP A 278 10.11 -13.39 -3.34
N ARG A 279 10.84 -14.19 -4.12
CA ARG A 279 10.34 -14.79 -5.37
C ARG A 279 9.86 -16.21 -5.12
N LYS A 280 8.75 -16.60 -5.72
CA LYS A 280 8.22 -17.97 -5.61
C LYS A 280 9.07 -18.94 -6.44
N GLU A 281 9.47 -20.06 -5.85
CA GLU A 281 10.27 -21.12 -6.48
C GLU A 281 9.43 -22.16 -7.24
#